data_AF-A0AAE3A7Y4-F1
#
_entry.id   AF-A0AAE3A7Y4-F1
#
_cell.length_a   1.000
_cell.length_b   1.000
_cell.length_c   1.000
_cell.angle_alpha   90.00
_cell.angle_beta   90.00
_cell.angle_gamma   90.00
#
_symmetry.space_group_name_H-M   'P 1'
#
loop_
_entity.id
_entity.type
_entity.pdbx_description
1 polymer ?
#
loop_
_entity_poly.entity_id
_entity_poly.type
_entity_poly.pdbx_seq_one_letter_code
_entity_poly.pdbx_strand_id
1 'polypeptide(L)'
;MALSNKHLDGTGLAQLWANVKKYFVPKEAGKGLSSNDYTTAEKTKLGGIAEGAQVNVQADWDATEGDAFIKNKPGEATQEKAGLMSPADKKKVDGMQADLDGKADKADTLAGYGITDAFTKEEVTTSLGAKADKASTLEGYGIGDAYTKTAADAAIKKAVDAAVAGVYKIKGSIAFASLPSQGMVAGDVYNITDDFTTTEAFVEGAGKECKAGSNVVYTENGWDVMAGTYDFSDFVMKADIQFLSNDEIDAICTMPA
;
A
#
# COMPACT_ATOMS: atom_id res chain seq x y z
N MET A 1 -48.82 -29.73 -15.20
CA MET A 1 -49.22 -29.56 -13.79
C MET A 1 -48.78 -28.17 -13.35
N ALA A 2 -49.68 -27.36 -12.78
CA ALA A 2 -49.39 -25.99 -12.40
C ALA A 2 -48.45 -25.95 -11.18
N LEU A 3 -47.16 -25.68 -11.41
CA LEU A 3 -46.11 -25.50 -10.39
C LEU A 3 -46.06 -24.06 -9.84
N SER A 4 -46.97 -23.18 -10.27
CA SER A 4 -47.00 -21.78 -9.88
C SER A 4 -47.42 -21.64 -8.41
N ASN A 5 -46.46 -21.30 -7.55
CA ASN A 5 -46.55 -20.92 -6.12
C ASN A 5 -46.04 -21.94 -5.08
N LYS A 6 -45.36 -23.02 -5.49
CA LYS A 6 -44.62 -23.90 -4.55
C LYS A 6 -43.13 -23.59 -4.53
N HIS A 7 -42.50 -23.67 -3.36
CA HIS A 7 -41.11 -23.28 -3.13
C HIS A 7 -40.21 -24.48 -2.81
N LEU A 8 -38.92 -24.41 -3.14
CA LEU A 8 -37.92 -25.39 -2.69
C LEU A 8 -37.47 -25.05 -1.27
N ASP A 9 -37.52 -26.02 -0.36
CA ASP A 9 -36.93 -25.91 0.97
C ASP A 9 -35.48 -26.46 0.98
N GLY A 10 -34.85 -26.46 2.15
CA GLY A 10 -33.47 -26.97 2.29
C GLY A 10 -33.32 -28.44 1.90
N THR A 11 -34.36 -29.25 2.13
CA THR A 11 -34.39 -30.68 1.77
C THR A 11 -34.51 -30.85 0.25
N GLY A 12 -35.40 -30.09 -0.38
CA GLY A 12 -35.61 -30.11 -1.82
C GLY A 12 -34.40 -29.62 -2.62
N LEU A 13 -33.66 -28.64 -2.12
CA LEU A 13 -32.41 -28.19 -2.74
C LEU A 13 -31.33 -29.28 -2.72
N ALA A 14 -31.22 -30.04 -1.63
CA ALA A 14 -30.28 -31.16 -1.54
C ALA A 14 -30.62 -32.28 -2.53
N GLN A 15 -31.91 -32.57 -2.71
CA GLN A 15 -32.39 -33.57 -3.66
C GLN A 15 -32.12 -33.16 -5.11
N LEU A 16 -32.41 -31.90 -5.48
CA LEU A 16 -32.09 -31.34 -6.79
C LEU A 16 -30.58 -31.47 -7.10
N TRP A 17 -29.72 -31.12 -6.12
CA TRP A 17 -28.27 -31.21 -6.27
C TRP A 17 -27.76 -32.64 -6.40
N ALA A 18 -28.35 -33.60 -5.68
CA ALA A 18 -28.02 -35.02 -5.80
C ALA A 18 -28.35 -35.58 -7.20
N ASN A 19 -29.44 -35.11 -7.81
CA ASN A 19 -29.81 -35.51 -9.17
C ASN A 19 -28.88 -34.93 -10.23
N VAL A 20 -28.49 -33.65 -10.11
CA VAL A 20 -27.56 -33.00 -11.07
C VAL A 20 -26.17 -33.65 -11.07
N LYS A 21 -25.65 -34.05 -9.90
CA LYS A 21 -24.32 -34.68 -9.78
C LYS A 21 -24.16 -36.02 -10.50
N LYS A 22 -25.26 -36.74 -10.77
CA LYS A 22 -25.22 -38.05 -11.45
C LYS A 22 -24.76 -37.96 -12.90
N TYR A 23 -24.77 -36.76 -13.49
CA TYR A 23 -24.50 -36.54 -14.90
C TYR A 23 -23.15 -35.87 -15.19
N PHE A 24 -22.23 -35.81 -14.22
CA PHE A 24 -20.90 -35.20 -14.37
C PHE A 24 -19.78 -36.25 -14.35
N VAL A 25 -18.87 -36.22 -15.33
CA VAL A 25 -17.66 -37.08 -15.34
C VAL A 25 -16.43 -36.26 -14.89
N PRO A 26 -15.75 -36.66 -13.80
CA PRO A 26 -14.58 -35.96 -13.29
C PRO A 26 -13.29 -36.33 -14.05
N LYS A 27 -12.38 -35.35 -14.17
CA LYS A 27 -11.06 -35.50 -14.81
C LYS A 27 -10.04 -36.18 -13.89
N GLU A 28 -9.21 -37.09 -14.41
CA GLU A 28 -8.10 -37.71 -13.66
C GLU A 28 -6.85 -36.81 -13.60
N ALA A 29 -6.22 -36.74 -12.42
CA ALA A 29 -5.03 -35.93 -12.15
C ALA A 29 -3.73 -36.65 -12.57
N GLY A 30 -2.79 -35.92 -13.19
CA GLY A 30 -1.40 -36.39 -13.32
C GLY A 30 -0.96 -36.94 -14.69
N LYS A 31 -1.69 -36.72 -15.79
CA LYS A 31 -1.17 -36.98 -17.14
C LYS A 31 -0.67 -35.70 -17.83
N GLY A 32 0.65 -35.58 -18.00
CA GLY A 32 1.33 -34.61 -18.86
C GLY A 32 2.39 -35.32 -19.73
N LEU A 33 2.62 -34.86 -20.97
CA LEU A 33 3.51 -35.49 -21.95
C LEU A 33 4.86 -34.72 -22.10
N SER A 34 5.97 -35.47 -21.98
CA SER A 34 7.34 -35.28 -22.55
C SER A 34 8.49 -34.72 -21.67
N SER A 35 9.73 -35.14 -22.02
CA SER A 35 11.05 -34.98 -21.37
C SER A 35 12.11 -34.55 -22.42
N ASN A 36 13.12 -33.73 -22.05
CA ASN A 36 14.13 -33.16 -22.97
C ASN A 36 15.57 -33.61 -22.64
N ASP A 37 16.32 -34.11 -23.62
CA ASP A 37 17.78 -34.35 -23.53
C ASP A 37 18.55 -33.83 -24.75
N TYR A 38 19.73 -33.24 -24.52
CA TYR A 38 20.64 -32.72 -25.56
C TYR A 38 21.16 -33.79 -26.51
N THR A 39 21.42 -33.37 -27.75
CA THR A 39 21.77 -34.30 -28.84
C THR A 39 23.21 -34.78 -28.75
N THR A 40 23.43 -36.03 -29.16
CA THR A 40 24.76 -36.66 -29.19
C THR A 40 25.77 -35.91 -30.09
N ALA A 41 25.31 -35.12 -31.05
CA ALA A 41 26.17 -34.34 -31.94
C ALA A 41 26.91 -33.19 -31.23
N GLU A 42 26.29 -32.58 -30.24
CA GLU A 42 26.90 -31.50 -29.44
C GLU A 42 27.97 -32.06 -28.50
N LYS A 43 27.71 -33.26 -27.95
CA LYS A 43 28.64 -33.99 -27.10
C LYS A 43 29.90 -34.43 -27.87
N THR A 44 29.73 -34.88 -29.11
CA THR A 44 30.85 -35.30 -29.98
C THR A 44 31.71 -34.12 -30.44
N LYS A 45 31.10 -32.96 -30.71
CA LYS A 45 31.85 -31.74 -31.07
C LYS A 45 32.73 -31.22 -29.94
N LEU A 46 32.29 -31.38 -28.68
CA LEU A 46 33.06 -30.97 -27.50
C LEU A 46 34.23 -31.91 -27.19
N GLY A 47 34.09 -33.23 -27.44
CA GLY A 47 35.12 -34.21 -27.10
C GLY A 47 36.33 -34.28 -28.05
N GLY A 48 36.24 -33.70 -29.24
CA GLY A 48 37.32 -33.75 -30.26
C GLY A 48 38.40 -32.68 -30.09
N ILE A 49 38.26 -31.77 -29.13
CA ILE A 49 39.22 -30.71 -28.84
C ILE A 49 40.14 -31.23 -27.72
N ALA A 50 41.40 -31.55 -28.04
CA ALA A 50 42.39 -31.85 -27.00
C ALA A 50 42.57 -30.61 -26.12
N GLU A 51 42.60 -30.81 -24.80
CA GLU A 51 42.59 -29.70 -23.83
C GLU A 51 43.76 -28.73 -24.12
N GLY A 52 43.44 -27.52 -24.60
CA GLY A 52 44.42 -26.47 -24.93
C GLY A 52 45.12 -26.55 -26.29
N ALA A 53 44.65 -27.35 -27.26
CA ALA A 53 45.36 -27.57 -28.52
C ALA A 53 45.44 -26.33 -29.46
N GLN A 54 46.66 -26.06 -29.95
CA GLN A 54 47.06 -25.02 -30.91
C GLN A 54 46.79 -23.57 -30.49
N VAL A 55 47.48 -23.12 -29.46
CA VAL A 55 47.64 -21.68 -29.22
C VAL A 55 49.05 -21.29 -29.65
N ASN A 56 49.19 -20.35 -30.59
CA ASN A 56 50.45 -19.75 -31.05
C ASN A 56 51.32 -19.32 -29.85
N VAL A 57 52.37 -20.09 -29.52
CA VAL A 57 53.23 -19.78 -28.36
C VAL A 57 54.16 -18.64 -28.74
N GLN A 58 53.81 -17.43 -28.30
CA GLN A 58 54.61 -16.23 -28.53
C GLN A 58 55.89 -16.26 -27.69
N ALA A 59 56.94 -15.62 -28.19
CA ALA A 59 58.18 -15.47 -27.44
C ALA A 59 57.93 -14.80 -26.08
N ASP A 60 58.64 -15.28 -25.07
CA ASP A 60 58.48 -14.86 -23.68
C ASP A 60 59.83 -14.39 -23.13
N TRP A 61 59.84 -13.17 -22.59
CA TRP A 61 61.02 -12.57 -21.98
C TRP A 61 61.46 -13.34 -20.72
N ASP A 62 60.51 -13.94 -20.02
CA ASP A 62 60.72 -14.61 -18.74
C ASP A 62 60.95 -16.12 -18.88
N ALA A 63 60.71 -16.69 -20.06
CA ALA A 63 61.09 -18.07 -20.33
C ALA A 63 62.59 -18.27 -20.03
N THR A 64 62.88 -19.39 -19.38
CA THR A 64 64.24 -19.83 -19.04
C THR A 64 64.73 -20.96 -19.94
N GLU A 65 63.81 -21.63 -20.64
CA GLU A 65 64.02 -22.71 -21.61
C GLU A 65 62.76 -22.90 -22.50
N GLY A 66 62.83 -23.79 -23.49
CA GLY A 66 61.70 -24.12 -24.39
C GLY A 66 61.47 -23.16 -25.56
N ASP A 67 60.39 -23.37 -26.31
CA ASP A 67 60.10 -22.68 -27.59
C ASP A 67 59.90 -21.16 -27.44
N ALA A 68 59.60 -20.67 -26.24
CA ALA A 68 59.43 -19.26 -25.94
C ALA A 68 60.74 -18.53 -25.52
N PHE A 69 61.88 -19.23 -25.37
CA PHE A 69 63.12 -18.70 -24.76
C PHE A 69 63.92 -17.72 -25.64
N ILE A 70 64.32 -16.58 -25.07
CA ILE A 70 65.18 -15.57 -25.71
C ILE A 70 66.62 -15.66 -25.16
N LYS A 71 67.62 -15.92 -26.04
CA LYS A 71 69.02 -16.21 -25.63
C LYS A 71 69.89 -15.00 -25.27
N ASN A 72 69.71 -13.86 -25.96
CA ASN A 72 70.55 -12.66 -25.78
C ASN A 72 69.76 -11.53 -25.11
N LYS A 73 69.27 -11.77 -23.90
CA LYS A 73 68.54 -10.76 -23.14
C LYS A 73 69.51 -9.68 -22.62
N PRO A 74 69.30 -8.37 -22.89
CA PRO A 74 70.03 -7.32 -22.19
C PRO A 74 69.76 -7.43 -20.68
N GLY A 75 70.80 -7.22 -19.86
CA GLY A 75 70.67 -7.18 -18.41
C GLY A 75 70.03 -5.88 -17.91
N GLU A 76 69.74 -5.83 -16.61
CA GLU A 76 69.26 -4.61 -15.97
C GLU A 76 70.29 -3.47 -16.08
N ALA A 77 69.80 -2.25 -16.31
CA ALA A 77 70.63 -1.07 -16.32
C ALA A 77 70.88 -0.58 -14.89
N THR A 78 72.15 -0.35 -14.57
CA THR A 78 72.56 0.26 -13.29
C THR A 78 73.24 1.61 -13.56
N GLN A 79 73.55 2.36 -12.50
CA GLN A 79 74.30 3.62 -12.65
C GLN A 79 75.76 3.40 -13.09
N GLU A 80 76.24 2.15 -13.15
CA GLU A 80 77.61 1.80 -13.54
C GLU A 80 77.67 0.93 -14.81
N LYS A 81 76.58 0.23 -15.16
CA LYS A 81 76.53 -0.73 -16.27
C LYS A 81 75.37 -0.44 -17.21
N ALA A 82 75.66 -0.39 -18.51
CA ALA A 82 74.65 -0.30 -19.55
C ALA A 82 73.84 -1.61 -19.63
N GLY A 83 72.52 -1.49 -19.60
CA GLY A 83 71.55 -2.57 -19.76
C GLY A 83 70.58 -2.24 -20.89
N LEU A 84 69.28 -2.17 -20.58
CA LEU A 84 68.25 -1.63 -21.48
C LEU A 84 68.39 -0.11 -21.77
N MET A 85 69.15 0.62 -20.95
CA MET A 85 69.43 2.06 -21.10
C MET A 85 70.85 2.40 -20.64
N SER A 86 71.31 3.61 -20.94
CA SER A 86 72.63 4.09 -20.55
C SER A 86 72.71 4.36 -19.02
N PRO A 87 73.90 4.27 -18.40
CA PRO A 87 74.07 4.64 -16.98
C PRO A 87 73.69 6.10 -16.69
N ALA A 88 73.96 7.01 -17.63
CA ALA A 88 73.62 8.42 -17.51
C ALA A 88 72.11 8.64 -17.50
N ASP A 89 71.35 7.94 -18.34
CA ASP A 89 69.90 8.05 -18.37
C ASP A 89 69.26 7.34 -17.18
N LYS A 90 69.83 6.22 -16.72
CA LYS A 90 69.39 5.57 -15.47
C LYS A 90 69.54 6.52 -14.28
N LYS A 91 70.66 7.25 -14.20
CA LYS A 91 70.88 8.27 -13.16
C LYS A 91 69.84 9.41 -13.23
N LYS A 92 69.45 9.85 -14.43
CA LYS A 92 68.37 10.85 -14.58
C LYS A 92 67.02 10.30 -14.13
N VAL A 93 66.67 9.06 -14.51
CA VAL A 93 65.43 8.42 -14.08
C VAL A 93 65.39 8.23 -12.56
N ASP A 94 66.51 7.82 -11.95
CA ASP A 94 66.63 7.72 -10.49
C ASP A 94 66.47 9.09 -9.81
N GLY A 95 67.02 10.15 -10.41
CA GLY A 95 66.80 11.52 -9.94
C GLY A 95 65.36 11.98 -10.06
N MET A 96 64.68 11.67 -11.17
CA MET A 96 63.25 11.95 -11.35
C MET A 96 62.38 11.21 -10.33
N GLN A 97 62.73 9.95 -10.01
CA GLN A 97 62.05 9.19 -8.97
C GLN A 97 62.22 9.86 -7.60
N ALA A 98 63.44 10.29 -7.25
CA ALA A 98 63.69 11.01 -6.00
C ALA A 98 62.94 12.35 -5.92
N ASP A 99 62.91 13.12 -7.02
CA ASP A 99 62.14 14.38 -7.09
C ASP A 99 60.63 14.14 -6.98
N LEU A 100 60.13 13.04 -7.58
CA LEU A 100 58.73 12.64 -7.48
C LEU A 100 58.39 12.17 -6.07
N ASP A 101 59.25 11.37 -5.43
CA ASP A 101 59.09 10.91 -4.05
C ASP A 101 59.07 12.10 -3.09
N GLY A 102 59.96 13.09 -3.27
CA GLY A 102 59.95 14.32 -2.47
C GLY A 102 58.72 15.22 -2.69
N LYS A 103 58.07 15.13 -3.86
CA LYS A 103 56.74 15.76 -4.10
C LYS A 103 55.58 14.90 -3.60
N ALA A 104 55.80 13.60 -3.41
CA ALA A 104 54.83 12.63 -2.95
C ALA A 104 54.83 12.43 -1.43
N ASP A 105 55.81 12.98 -0.71
CA ASP A 105 55.80 13.14 0.75
C ASP A 105 54.72 14.17 1.13
N LYS A 106 53.51 13.65 1.30
CA LYS A 106 52.24 14.38 1.38
C LYS A 106 52.17 15.28 2.61
N ALA A 107 51.75 16.52 2.41
CA ALA A 107 51.03 17.23 3.45
C ALA A 107 49.67 16.55 3.72
N ASP A 108 49.21 16.58 4.97
CA ASP A 108 47.88 16.13 5.39
C ASP A 108 46.90 17.31 5.59
N THR A 109 47.37 18.54 5.31
CA THR A 109 46.58 19.77 5.43
C THR A 109 46.50 20.51 4.10
N LEU A 110 45.40 21.24 3.90
CA LEU A 110 45.20 22.15 2.77
C LEU A 110 46.36 23.17 2.65
N ALA A 111 46.81 23.70 3.80
CA ALA A 111 47.94 24.62 3.86
C ALA A 111 49.25 24.01 3.37
N GLY A 112 49.52 22.74 3.69
CA GLY A 112 50.73 22.06 3.21
C GLY A 112 50.69 21.72 1.71
N TYR A 113 49.51 21.71 1.07
CA TYR A 113 49.37 21.72 -0.39
C TYR A 113 49.37 23.13 -1.01
N GLY A 114 49.46 24.20 -0.20
CA GLY A 114 49.40 25.58 -0.67
C GLY A 114 48.01 26.07 -1.08
N ILE A 115 46.95 25.36 -0.68
CA ILE A 115 45.55 25.72 -0.98
C ILE A 115 45.10 26.77 0.03
N THR A 116 44.76 27.97 -0.45
CA THR A 116 44.43 29.15 0.40
C THR A 116 42.97 29.58 0.32
N ASP A 117 42.22 29.06 -0.64
CA ASP A 117 40.82 29.42 -0.94
C ASP A 117 39.83 28.30 -0.60
N ALA A 118 40.30 27.21 0.00
CA ALA A 118 39.44 26.14 0.47
C ALA A 118 38.72 26.52 1.76
N PHE A 119 37.41 26.22 1.82
CA PHE A 119 36.63 26.36 3.04
C PHE A 119 37.18 25.49 4.17
N THR A 120 37.38 26.08 5.33
CA THR A 120 37.81 25.37 6.54
C THR A 120 36.63 24.64 7.17
N LYS A 121 36.95 23.57 7.92
CA LYS A 121 35.96 22.84 8.73
C LYS A 121 35.23 23.79 9.69
N GLU A 122 35.91 24.78 10.23
CA GLU A 122 35.35 25.76 11.17
C GLU A 122 34.35 26.70 10.50
N GLU A 123 34.67 27.25 9.33
CA GLU A 123 33.75 28.10 8.57
C GLU A 123 32.48 27.35 8.16
N VAL A 124 32.63 26.10 7.71
CA VAL A 124 31.50 25.24 7.35
C VAL A 124 30.66 24.91 8.57
N THR A 125 31.29 24.57 9.69
CA THR A 125 30.57 24.25 10.94
C THR A 125 29.82 25.46 11.47
N THR A 126 30.44 26.64 11.46
CA THR A 126 29.82 27.91 11.87
C THR A 126 28.62 28.26 10.97
N SER A 127 28.80 28.15 9.65
CA SER A 127 27.73 28.43 8.68
C SER A 127 26.56 27.44 8.81
N LEU A 128 26.85 26.17 9.09
CA LEU A 128 25.84 25.13 9.29
C LEU A 128 25.11 25.31 10.63
N GLY A 129 25.82 25.63 11.71
CA GLY A 129 25.22 25.94 13.02
C GLY A 129 24.23 27.10 12.92
N ALA A 130 24.60 28.18 12.23
CA ALA A 130 23.70 29.31 11.98
C ALA A 130 22.45 28.96 11.15
N LYS A 131 22.48 27.86 10.37
CA LYS A 131 21.31 27.32 9.66
C LYS A 131 20.51 26.34 10.53
N ALA A 132 21.16 25.62 11.44
CA ALA A 132 20.57 24.59 12.30
C ALA A 132 19.90 25.16 13.56
N ASP A 133 20.40 26.28 14.12
CA ASP A 133 19.89 26.90 15.36
C ASP A 133 18.55 27.66 15.18
N LYS A 134 17.76 27.33 14.15
CA LYS A 134 16.58 28.12 13.82
C LYS A 134 15.34 27.61 14.53
N ALA A 135 15.03 28.27 15.64
CA ALA A 135 13.70 28.44 16.23
C ALA A 135 12.91 27.17 16.62
N SER A 136 11.97 27.33 17.54
CA SER A 136 11.01 26.28 17.95
C SER A 136 9.63 26.46 17.31
N THR A 137 9.50 27.39 16.35
CA THR A 137 8.24 27.77 15.72
C THR A 137 8.34 27.65 14.20
N LEU A 138 7.21 27.35 13.56
CA LEU A 138 7.09 27.26 12.10
C LEU A 138 7.53 28.56 11.40
N GLU A 139 7.16 29.71 11.98
CA GLU A 139 7.57 31.04 11.48
C GLU A 139 9.09 31.23 11.53
N GLY A 140 9.76 30.76 12.59
CA GLY A 140 11.21 30.87 12.69
C GLY A 140 11.97 29.96 11.71
N TYR A 141 11.34 28.88 11.24
CA TYR A 141 11.82 28.07 10.11
C TYR A 141 11.43 28.66 8.73
N GLY A 142 10.61 29.71 8.68
CA GLY A 142 10.11 30.29 7.43
C GLY A 142 9.04 29.43 6.74
N ILE A 143 8.35 28.56 7.47
CA ILE A 143 7.30 27.68 6.95
C ILE A 143 5.97 28.46 6.97
N GLY A 144 5.59 29.01 5.81
CA GLY A 144 4.39 29.85 5.66
C GLY A 144 3.13 29.09 5.24
N ASP A 145 3.25 27.86 4.77
CA ASP A 145 2.16 27.02 4.25
C ASP A 145 1.62 26.02 5.27
N ALA A 146 2.20 25.97 6.47
CA ALA A 146 1.75 25.08 7.53
C ALA A 146 0.47 25.60 8.21
N TYR A 147 -0.46 24.69 8.50
CA TYR A 147 -1.64 25.00 9.31
C TYR A 147 -1.24 25.32 10.75
N THR A 148 -1.65 26.49 11.24
CA THR A 148 -1.48 26.83 12.65
C THR A 148 -2.48 26.05 13.50
N LYS A 149 -2.12 25.78 14.77
CA LYS A 149 -3.03 25.16 15.74
C LYS A 149 -4.36 25.91 15.81
N THR A 150 -4.32 27.24 15.83
CA THR A 150 -5.52 28.09 15.85
C THR A 150 -6.41 27.90 14.62
N ALA A 151 -5.83 27.83 13.42
CA ALA A 151 -6.59 27.61 12.19
C ALA A 151 -7.21 26.20 12.18
N ALA A 152 -6.47 25.19 12.62
CA ALA A 152 -6.97 23.82 12.75
C ALA A 152 -8.13 23.72 13.76
N ASP A 153 -7.95 24.28 14.96
CA ASP A 153 -8.96 24.27 16.01
C ASP A 153 -10.26 24.97 15.55
N ALA A 154 -10.14 26.10 14.86
CA ALA A 154 -11.29 26.83 14.31
C ALA A 154 -12.03 26.02 13.22
N ALA A 155 -11.29 25.39 12.31
CA ALA A 155 -11.87 24.55 11.25
C ALA A 155 -12.57 23.31 11.82
N ILE A 156 -11.94 22.65 12.80
CA ILE A 156 -12.51 21.48 13.50
C ILE A 156 -13.79 21.88 14.23
N LYS A 157 -13.77 22.97 15.00
CA LYS A 157 -14.95 23.45 15.71
C LYS A 157 -16.11 23.71 14.76
N LYS A 158 -15.86 24.42 13.66
CA LYS A 158 -16.88 24.71 12.64
C LYS A 158 -17.47 23.43 12.04
N ALA A 159 -16.63 22.44 11.73
CA ALA A 159 -17.09 21.17 11.17
C ALA A 159 -17.92 20.35 12.17
N VAL A 160 -17.50 20.31 13.44
CA VAL A 160 -18.24 19.62 14.51
C VAL A 160 -19.59 20.29 14.77
N ASP A 161 -19.62 21.62 14.90
CA ASP A 161 -20.87 22.35 15.12
C ASP A 161 -21.86 22.12 13.97
N ALA A 162 -21.38 22.10 12.73
CA ALA A 162 -22.21 21.81 11.56
C ALA A 162 -22.71 20.36 11.54
N ALA A 163 -21.86 19.39 11.88
CA ALA A 163 -22.22 17.98 11.90
C ALA A 163 -23.25 17.66 12.99
N VAL A 164 -23.16 18.31 14.16
CA VAL A 164 -24.06 18.07 15.30
C VAL A 164 -25.38 18.86 15.17
N ALA A 165 -25.43 19.91 14.35
CA ALA A 165 -26.64 20.71 14.16
C ALA A 165 -27.87 19.89 13.69
N GLY A 166 -27.66 18.86 12.86
CA GLY A 166 -28.73 17.98 12.34
C GLY A 166 -28.98 16.71 13.16
N VAL A 167 -28.28 16.51 14.29
CA VAL A 167 -28.44 15.31 15.13
C VAL A 167 -29.56 15.53 16.15
N TYR A 168 -30.27 14.45 16.49
CA TYR A 168 -31.24 14.45 17.58
C TYR A 168 -30.59 14.74 18.94
N LYS A 169 -31.02 15.85 19.55
CA LYS A 169 -30.65 16.34 20.86
C LYS A 169 -31.68 15.83 21.86
N ILE A 170 -31.40 14.71 22.50
CA ILE A 170 -32.31 14.14 23.51
C ILE A 170 -32.41 15.09 24.70
N LYS A 171 -33.61 15.60 24.96
CA LYS A 171 -33.91 16.54 26.05
C LYS A 171 -34.52 15.87 27.27
N GLY A 172 -34.83 14.58 27.16
CA GLY A 172 -35.39 13.76 28.22
C GLY A 172 -36.85 13.40 27.99
N SER A 173 -37.50 12.95 29.05
CA SER A 173 -38.90 12.53 29.07
C SER A 173 -39.75 13.56 29.82
N ILE A 174 -40.85 14.00 29.22
CA ILE A 174 -41.75 15.00 29.80
C ILE A 174 -43.21 14.65 29.54
N ALA A 175 -44.12 15.18 30.36
CA ALA A 175 -45.54 15.20 30.03
C ALA A 175 -45.80 16.12 28.83
N PHE A 176 -46.84 15.84 28.03
CA PHE A 176 -47.17 16.64 26.85
C PHE A 176 -47.41 18.13 27.18
N ALA A 177 -48.05 18.41 28.32
CA ALA A 177 -48.30 19.78 28.78
C ALA A 177 -47.03 20.58 29.10
N SER A 178 -45.89 19.90 29.29
CA SER A 178 -44.59 20.52 29.58
C SER A 178 -43.75 20.74 28.32
N LEU A 179 -44.30 20.46 27.13
CA LEU A 179 -43.58 20.66 25.88
C LEU A 179 -43.26 22.15 25.69
N PRO A 180 -42.00 22.53 25.47
CA PRO A 180 -41.62 23.94 25.33
C PRO A 180 -42.31 24.62 24.15
N SER A 181 -42.60 25.92 24.30
CA SER A 181 -43.21 26.77 23.26
C SER A 181 -42.26 27.84 22.70
N GLN A 182 -41.09 28.05 23.32
CA GLN A 182 -40.05 28.98 22.86
C GLN A 182 -38.65 28.47 23.21
N GLY A 183 -37.65 28.86 22.42
CA GLY A 183 -36.24 28.55 22.67
C GLY A 183 -35.79 27.16 22.20
N MET A 184 -36.64 26.43 21.47
CA MET A 184 -36.31 25.14 20.87
C MET A 184 -35.40 25.34 19.66
N VAL A 185 -34.49 24.39 19.46
CA VAL A 185 -33.63 24.35 18.28
C VAL A 185 -33.96 23.08 17.51
N ALA A 186 -33.90 23.15 16.18
CA ALA A 186 -34.06 21.97 15.33
C ALA A 186 -33.21 20.79 15.85
N GLY A 187 -33.83 19.62 15.93
CA GLY A 187 -33.26 18.41 16.49
C GLY A 187 -33.51 18.21 17.98
N ASP A 188 -34.10 19.15 18.73
CA ASP A 188 -34.54 18.88 20.12
C ASP A 188 -35.60 17.76 20.13
N VAL A 189 -35.31 16.66 20.84
CA VAL A 189 -36.20 15.49 20.92
C VAL A 189 -36.64 15.26 22.36
N TYR A 190 -37.95 15.13 22.55
CA TYR A 190 -38.56 14.73 23.82
C TYR A 190 -39.29 13.41 23.66
N ASN A 191 -39.21 12.57 24.69
CA ASN A 191 -40.11 11.43 24.85
C ASN A 191 -41.33 11.87 25.66
N ILE A 192 -42.53 11.70 25.10
CA ILE A 192 -43.77 12.13 25.77
C ILE A 192 -44.29 11.01 26.65
N THR A 193 -44.49 11.27 27.95
CA THR A 193 -44.82 10.23 28.95
C THR A 193 -46.29 9.86 29.02
N ASP A 194 -47.17 10.69 28.47
CA ASP A 194 -48.63 10.52 28.54
C ASP A 194 -49.23 10.40 27.12
N ASP A 195 -50.42 9.83 27.00
CA ASP A 195 -51.21 9.92 25.78
C ASP A 195 -51.48 11.40 25.45
N PHE A 196 -51.41 11.78 24.17
CA PHE A 196 -51.61 13.16 23.76
C PHE A 196 -52.26 13.27 22.38
N THR A 197 -52.79 14.46 22.11
CA THR A 197 -53.31 14.85 20.79
C THR A 197 -52.45 15.98 20.27
N THR A 198 -52.00 15.88 19.01
CA THR A 198 -51.22 16.95 18.38
C THR A 198 -51.99 18.27 18.39
N THR A 199 -51.25 19.37 18.45
CA THR A 199 -51.76 20.75 18.40
C THR A 199 -51.32 21.45 17.11
N GLU A 200 -51.72 22.70 16.91
CA GLU A 200 -51.23 23.54 15.79
C GLU A 200 -49.71 23.77 15.80
N ALA A 201 -49.03 23.44 16.90
CA ALA A 201 -47.57 23.49 16.98
C ALA A 201 -46.88 22.30 16.28
N PHE A 202 -47.64 21.32 15.80
CA PHE A 202 -47.14 20.14 15.11
C PHE A 202 -47.20 20.29 13.58
N VAL A 203 -46.23 19.68 12.88
CA VAL A 203 -46.11 19.71 11.42
C VAL A 203 -47.34 19.07 10.76
N GLU A 204 -47.95 18.07 11.39
CA GLU A 204 -49.18 17.44 10.88
C GLU A 204 -50.47 18.19 11.28
N GLY A 205 -50.37 19.27 12.04
CA GLY A 205 -51.51 20.02 12.58
C GLY A 205 -52.20 19.34 13.77
N ALA A 206 -53.30 19.93 14.23
CA ALA A 206 -54.01 19.45 15.41
C ALA A 206 -54.88 18.20 15.13
N GLY A 207 -55.03 17.32 16.13
CA GLY A 207 -56.04 16.26 16.15
C GLY A 207 -55.56 14.82 15.97
N LYS A 208 -54.25 14.57 15.79
CA LYS A 208 -53.69 13.21 15.71
C LYS A 208 -53.46 12.66 17.12
N GLU A 209 -54.11 11.53 17.43
CA GLU A 209 -53.90 10.83 18.69
C GLU A 209 -52.59 10.06 18.70
N CYS A 210 -51.79 10.28 19.74
CA CYS A 210 -50.48 9.66 19.94
C CYS A 210 -50.45 9.01 21.33
N LYS A 211 -49.77 7.87 21.44
CA LYS A 211 -49.69 7.12 22.70
C LYS A 211 -48.49 7.55 23.53
N ALA A 212 -48.61 7.38 24.85
CA ALA A 212 -47.51 7.49 25.80
C ALA A 212 -46.28 6.71 25.31
N GLY A 213 -45.10 7.31 25.41
CA GLY A 213 -43.83 6.79 24.88
C GLY A 213 -43.53 7.20 23.43
N SER A 214 -44.36 8.03 22.79
CA SER A 214 -44.04 8.57 21.47
C SER A 214 -42.96 9.65 21.58
N ASN A 215 -41.94 9.55 20.74
CA ASN A 215 -40.93 10.60 20.60
C ASN A 215 -41.43 11.71 19.67
N VAL A 216 -41.17 12.96 20.06
CA VAL A 216 -41.43 14.14 19.23
C VAL A 216 -40.13 14.90 19.02
N VAL A 217 -39.90 15.36 17.80
CA VAL A 217 -38.72 16.15 17.42
C VAL A 217 -39.13 17.54 16.98
N TYR A 218 -38.42 18.57 17.42
CA TYR A 218 -38.61 19.92 16.90
C TYR A 218 -37.86 20.07 15.58
N THR A 219 -38.57 20.47 14.53
CA THR A 219 -38.05 20.75 13.19
C THR A 219 -38.09 22.26 12.92
N GLU A 220 -37.62 22.70 11.75
CA GLU A 220 -37.75 24.10 11.31
C GLU A 220 -39.21 24.55 11.17
N ASN A 221 -40.15 23.60 11.04
CA ASN A 221 -41.57 23.87 10.80
C ASN A 221 -42.47 23.58 12.02
N GLY A 222 -41.91 23.21 13.17
CA GLY A 222 -42.65 22.83 14.37
C GLY A 222 -42.34 21.41 14.86
N TRP A 223 -43.15 20.91 15.79
CA TRP A 223 -43.00 19.56 16.36
C TRP A 223 -43.44 18.48 15.38
N ASP A 224 -42.69 17.38 15.27
CA ASP A 224 -43.01 16.23 14.41
C ASP A 224 -43.04 14.96 15.27
N VAL A 225 -44.10 14.14 15.12
CA VAL A 225 -44.28 12.91 15.88
C VAL A 225 -43.60 11.75 15.16
N MET A 226 -42.62 11.14 15.81
CA MET A 226 -41.81 10.05 15.22
C MET A 226 -42.48 8.65 15.32
N ALA A 227 -43.74 8.58 15.75
CA ALA A 227 -44.47 7.33 15.87
C ALA A 227 -45.13 6.96 14.53
N GLY A 228 -44.72 5.83 13.95
CA GLY A 228 -45.35 5.22 12.78
C GLY A 228 -46.31 4.08 13.17
N THR A 229 -47.43 3.98 12.47
CA THR A 229 -48.32 2.81 12.46
C THR A 229 -47.84 1.83 11.40
N TYR A 230 -47.64 0.54 11.74
CA TYR A 230 -47.20 -0.48 10.77
C TYR A 230 -48.40 -1.24 10.18
N ASP A 231 -48.50 -1.27 8.85
CA ASP A 231 -49.46 -2.10 8.10
C ASP A 231 -48.75 -3.37 7.58
N PHE A 232 -49.28 -4.54 7.95
CA PHE A 232 -48.74 -5.84 7.56
C PHE A 232 -49.62 -6.57 6.52
N SER A 233 -50.59 -5.89 5.91
CA SER A 233 -51.59 -6.51 5.04
C SER A 233 -51.01 -7.15 3.76
N ASP A 234 -49.83 -6.71 3.31
CA ASP A 234 -49.15 -7.24 2.11
C ASP A 234 -48.20 -8.42 2.39
N PHE A 235 -48.00 -8.82 3.65
CA PHE A 235 -47.09 -9.91 4.00
C PHE A 235 -47.82 -11.25 4.12
N VAL A 236 -47.33 -12.27 3.40
CA VAL A 236 -47.79 -13.66 3.50
C VAL A 236 -47.18 -14.30 4.76
N MET A 237 -48.01 -14.94 5.59
CA MET A 237 -47.53 -15.57 6.82
C MET A 237 -46.74 -16.84 6.51
N LYS A 238 -45.78 -17.19 7.36
CA LYS A 238 -44.98 -18.43 7.22
C LYS A 238 -45.85 -19.69 7.08
N ALA A 239 -47.05 -19.69 7.68
CA ALA A 239 -48.01 -20.79 7.60
C ALA A 239 -48.62 -20.97 6.21
N ASP A 240 -48.61 -19.95 5.36
CA ASP A 240 -49.26 -19.95 4.04
C ASP A 240 -48.30 -20.36 2.91
N ILE A 241 -47.02 -20.63 3.21
CA ILE A 241 -46.02 -21.06 2.23
C ILE A 241 -46.16 -22.57 1.96
N GLN A 242 -46.37 -22.93 0.70
CA GLN A 242 -46.37 -24.31 0.23
C GLN A 242 -45.02 -24.71 -0.39
N PHE A 243 -44.50 -25.90 -0.06
CA PHE A 243 -43.23 -26.43 -0.55
C PHE A 243 -43.42 -27.55 -1.58
N LEU A 244 -42.45 -27.71 -2.49
CA LEU A 244 -42.37 -28.82 -3.44
C LEU A 244 -41.98 -30.12 -2.73
N SER A 245 -42.63 -31.23 -3.08
CA SER A 245 -42.26 -32.55 -2.57
C SER A 245 -41.06 -33.15 -3.33
N ASN A 246 -40.38 -34.13 -2.74
CA ASN A 246 -39.27 -34.83 -3.40
C ASN A 246 -39.70 -35.50 -4.72
N ASP A 247 -40.92 -36.05 -4.77
CA ASP A 247 -41.47 -36.66 -5.98
C ASP A 247 -41.69 -35.62 -7.10
N GLU A 248 -42.13 -34.40 -6.73
CA GLU A 248 -42.25 -33.28 -7.67
C GLU A 248 -40.87 -32.85 -8.19
N ILE A 249 -39.84 -32.88 -7.33
CA ILE A 249 -38.45 -32.51 -7.67
C ILE A 249 -37.80 -33.55 -8.59
N ASP A 250 -38.00 -34.84 -8.31
CA ASP A 250 -37.47 -35.93 -9.13
C ASP A 250 -38.13 -35.96 -10.52
N ALA A 251 -39.44 -35.67 -10.61
CA ALA A 251 -40.16 -35.56 -11.89
C ALA A 251 -39.63 -34.41 -12.77
N ILE A 252 -39.20 -33.29 -12.17
CA ILE A 252 -38.56 -32.17 -12.88
C ILE A 252 -37.15 -32.56 -13.38
N CYS A 253 -36.44 -33.43 -12.67
CA CYS A 253 -35.04 -33.80 -12.95
C CYS A 253 -34.87 -34.99 -13.90
N THR A 254 -35.79 -35.17 -14.87
CA THR A 254 -35.66 -36.21 -15.90
C THR A 254 -35.24 -35.58 -17.24
N MET A 255 -34.15 -36.05 -17.85
CA MET A 255 -33.83 -35.69 -19.23
C MET A 255 -34.56 -36.65 -20.20
N PRO A 256 -35.05 -36.16 -21.34
CA PRO A 256 -35.51 -37.05 -22.41
C PRO A 256 -34.36 -37.98 -22.84
N ALA A 257 -34.72 -39.24 -23.13
CA ALA A 257 -33.80 -40.28 -23.57
C ALA A 257 -33.06 -39.90 -24.87
#